data_AF-A0A4W2CXG6-F1
#
_entry.id   AF-A0A4W2CXG6-F1
#
_cell.length_a   1.000
_cell.length_b   1.000
_cell.length_c   1.000
_cell.angle_alpha   90.00
_cell.angle_beta   90.00
_cell.angle_gamma   90.00
#
_symmetry.space_group_name_H-M   'P 1'
#
loop_
_entity.id
_entity.type
_entity.pdbx_description
1 polymer ?
#
loop_
_entity_poly.entity_id
_entity_poly.type
_entity_poly.pdbx_seq_one_letter_code
_entity_poly.pdbx_strand_id
1 'polypeptide(L)'
;MTYLAASVSELTGGNMWVCGALCRTRAPAQLGQRLLPESRRRRPASASFSASAEPSRVRALVYGHHGDPAKVVELKNLELAAVGGSDVHVKMLAAPINPSDINMIQGNYGLLPQLPAVGGNEGVGQVVAVGSGVTGVKPGDWVIPANPGLGTWRTEAVFGEEELITVPSDIPLQSAATLGVNPCTAYRMLVDFERLRPGDSIIQNASNSGVGQAVIQIAAARGLRTINVLRDRPDLQKLTDRLKNLGANHVVTEEELRKPEMKSFFKDVPQPRLALNCVGGKSSTELLRHLAPGGTMVTYGGMAKQPVIASVSQLIFKDLKLRGFWLSQWKKDHSPGADSGEDCRERQPSKENKLWNQPAWAQILLPPSLAVGSAEPSFGTSGKLLNPCLGFSVIIVGTSWQSSG
;
A
#
# COMPACT_ATOMS: atom_id res chain seq x y z
N MET A 1 -64.26 -3.00 8.26
CA MET A 1 -64.54 -4.40 8.67
C MET A 1 -63.27 -5.19 8.36
N THR A 2 -62.20 -5.19 9.17
CA THR A 2 -62.01 -5.84 10.51
C THR A 2 -62.41 -7.32 10.44
N TYR A 3 -61.62 -8.37 10.76
CA TYR A 3 -60.57 -8.69 11.75
C TYR A 3 -59.74 -9.89 11.18
N LEU A 4 -58.43 -10.09 11.40
CA LEU A 4 -57.71 -10.64 12.58
C LEU A 4 -58.28 -11.95 13.16
N ALA A 5 -57.52 -13.05 13.08
CA ALA A 5 -57.58 -14.14 14.06
C ALA A 5 -56.27 -14.94 14.08
N ALA A 6 -55.77 -15.12 15.30
CA ALA A 6 -54.55 -15.82 15.69
C ALA A 6 -54.89 -17.13 16.44
N SER A 7 -53.89 -18.00 16.59
CA SER A 7 -53.75 -19.12 17.54
C SER A 7 -52.23 -19.38 17.59
N VAL A 8 -51.41 -19.20 18.65
CA VAL A 8 -51.42 -19.60 20.09
C VAL A 8 -51.60 -21.13 20.21
N SER A 9 -50.78 -21.99 20.82
CA SER A 9 -49.61 -22.00 21.75
C SER A 9 -48.97 -23.41 21.63
N GLU A 10 -47.70 -23.72 21.95
CA GLU A 10 -47.04 -23.93 23.26
C GLU A 10 -45.52 -24.17 22.99
N LEU A 11 -44.59 -23.45 23.62
CA LEU A 11 -43.85 -23.78 24.87
C LEU A 11 -43.12 -25.14 24.80
N THR A 12 -41.78 -25.23 24.81
CA THR A 12 -40.87 -24.87 25.92
C THR A 12 -39.40 -25.05 25.48
N GLY A 13 -38.47 -24.34 26.13
CA GLY A 13 -37.07 -24.79 26.23
C GLY A 13 -35.98 -23.85 25.72
N GLY A 14 -35.93 -22.61 26.24
CA GLY A 14 -34.74 -21.78 26.14
C GLY A 14 -33.68 -22.19 27.16
N ASN A 15 -32.40 -22.01 26.83
CA ASN A 15 -31.43 -21.62 27.84
C ASN A 15 -30.38 -20.66 27.24
N MET A 16 -30.40 -19.50 27.87
CA MET A 16 -29.67 -18.26 27.70
C MET A 16 -28.25 -18.42 28.28
N TRP A 17 -27.22 -18.00 27.53
CA TRP A 17 -25.88 -17.81 28.08
C TRP A 17 -25.78 -16.38 28.63
N VAL A 18 -25.60 -16.27 29.95
CA VAL A 18 -25.44 -15.01 30.69
C VAL A 18 -23.95 -14.77 30.95
N CYS A 19 -23.50 -13.55 30.66
CA CYS A 19 -22.24 -12.95 31.09
C CYS A 19 -22.08 -12.99 32.63
N GLY A 20 -20.98 -13.54 33.10
CA GLY A 20 -20.57 -13.47 34.51
C GLY A 20 -19.21 -12.79 34.66
N ALA A 21 -19.21 -11.50 34.97
CA ALA A 21 -18.05 -10.80 35.49
C ALA A 21 -17.78 -11.25 36.94
N LEU A 22 -16.61 -11.83 37.20
CA LEU A 22 -16.18 -12.17 38.55
C LEU A 22 -14.97 -11.30 38.94
N CYS A 23 -15.29 -10.24 39.69
CA CYS A 23 -14.35 -9.50 40.51
C CYS A 23 -13.95 -10.40 41.69
N ARG A 24 -12.66 -10.71 41.86
CA ARG A 24 -12.14 -11.32 43.09
C ARG A 24 -11.07 -10.44 43.71
N THR A 25 -11.33 -10.13 44.97
CA THR A 25 -10.57 -9.33 45.91
C THR A 25 -9.28 -10.01 46.36
N ARG A 26 -8.25 -9.20 46.61
CA ARG A 26 -6.98 -9.56 47.24
C ARG A 26 -7.15 -9.73 48.75
N ALA A 27 -6.44 -10.70 49.34
CA ALA A 27 -5.97 -10.67 50.73
C ALA A 27 -4.66 -11.48 50.87
N PRO A 28 -3.79 -11.17 51.84
CA PRO A 28 -2.35 -11.44 51.77
C PRO A 28 -1.95 -12.75 52.46
N ALA A 29 -0.90 -13.40 51.96
CA ALA A 29 -0.25 -14.54 52.62
C ALA A 29 1.22 -14.23 52.92
N GLN A 30 1.62 -14.69 54.09
CA GLN A 30 2.73 -14.24 54.94
C GLN A 30 4.11 -14.72 54.50
N LEU A 31 5.12 -13.93 54.92
CA LEU A 31 6.55 -14.23 54.90
C LEU A 31 6.86 -15.56 55.61
N GLY A 32 7.48 -16.49 54.90
CA GLY A 32 8.24 -17.59 55.47
C GLY A 32 9.72 -17.41 55.15
N GLN A 33 10.51 -17.02 56.16
CA GLN A 33 11.97 -17.02 56.10
C GLN A 33 12.50 -18.43 55.82
N ARG A 34 13.30 -18.60 54.77
CA ARG A 34 14.23 -19.72 54.66
C ARG A 34 15.60 -19.24 54.21
N LEU A 35 16.58 -19.76 54.93
CA LEU A 35 17.98 -19.38 55.01
C LEU A 35 18.72 -19.66 53.69
N LEU A 36 19.56 -18.69 53.30
CA LEU A 36 20.54 -18.81 52.22
C LEU A 36 21.75 -19.65 52.68
N PRO A 37 22.36 -20.47 51.80
CA PRO A 37 23.77 -20.81 51.90
C PRO A 37 24.62 -19.88 51.04
N GLU A 38 25.71 -19.39 51.64
CA GLU A 38 26.70 -18.52 51.03
C GLU A 38 27.53 -19.17 49.90
N SER A 39 27.78 -18.35 48.89
CA SER A 39 29.04 -18.16 48.15
C SER A 39 29.66 -19.33 47.36
N ARG A 40 29.53 -19.21 46.02
CA ARG A 40 30.70 -19.28 45.12
C ARG A 40 30.60 -18.16 44.10
N ARG A 41 31.41 -17.11 44.31
CA ARG A 41 31.64 -16.04 43.33
C ARG A 41 32.32 -16.66 42.10
N ARG A 42 31.54 -16.99 41.06
CA ARG A 42 32.08 -17.09 39.70
C ARG A 42 32.11 -15.68 39.14
N ARG A 43 33.32 -15.17 38.91
CA ARG A 43 33.57 -13.95 38.12
C ARG A 43 32.78 -14.06 36.81
N PRO A 44 31.93 -13.09 36.44
CA PRO A 44 31.50 -13.02 35.05
C PRO A 44 32.76 -12.69 34.26
N ALA A 45 33.14 -13.58 33.35
CA ALA A 45 34.11 -13.25 32.32
C ALA A 45 33.58 -12.00 31.62
N SER A 46 34.33 -10.91 31.69
CA SER A 46 34.13 -9.74 30.86
C SER A 46 34.23 -10.22 29.41
N ALA A 47 33.08 -10.50 28.80
CA ALA A 47 32.98 -10.61 27.37
C ALA A 47 33.26 -9.21 26.85
N SER A 48 34.51 -8.98 26.48
CA SER A 48 34.93 -7.82 25.71
C SER A 48 34.09 -7.84 24.43
N PHE A 49 33.03 -7.03 24.39
CA PHE A 49 32.45 -6.63 23.12
C PHE A 49 33.59 -5.92 22.39
N SER A 50 34.18 -6.62 21.42
CA SER A 50 35.17 -6.06 20.53
C SER A 50 34.48 -4.94 19.75
N ALA A 51 34.62 -3.72 20.25
CA ALA A 51 34.31 -2.50 19.54
C ALA A 51 35.28 -2.41 18.36
N SER A 52 34.88 -2.99 17.23
CA SER A 52 35.53 -2.85 15.93
C SER A 52 34.52 -3.19 14.84
N ALA A 53 33.31 -2.65 14.96
CA ALA A 53 32.55 -2.32 13.76
C ALA A 53 32.95 -0.90 13.41
N GLU A 54 33.74 -0.73 12.34
CA GLU A 54 33.76 0.52 11.59
C GLU A 54 32.29 0.98 11.45
N PRO A 55 31.92 2.23 11.82
CA PRO A 55 30.55 2.67 11.70
C PRO A 55 30.12 2.45 10.25
N SER A 56 29.24 1.46 10.04
CA SER A 56 28.77 1.12 8.70
C SER A 56 28.06 2.36 8.18
N ARG A 57 28.71 3.08 7.26
CA ARG A 57 28.18 4.34 6.72
C ARG A 57 26.87 4.04 6.01
N VAL A 58 25.76 4.37 6.67
CA VAL A 58 24.43 4.23 6.08
C VAL A 58 24.29 5.31 5.03
N ARG A 59 24.13 4.92 3.78
CA ARG A 59 23.81 5.87 2.70
C ARG A 59 22.30 6.03 2.60
N ALA A 60 21.83 7.28 2.57
CA ALA A 60 20.41 7.64 2.53
C ALA A 60 20.16 8.84 1.62
N LEU A 61 18.99 8.88 0.98
CA LEU A 61 18.48 10.04 0.26
C LEU A 61 17.68 10.92 1.23
N VAL A 62 18.21 12.11 1.55
CA VAL A 62 17.70 13.00 2.59
C VAL A 62 17.28 14.33 1.99
N TYR A 63 16.20 14.91 2.47
CA TYR A 63 15.77 16.27 2.12
C TYR A 63 15.57 17.12 3.38
N GLY A 64 16.15 18.32 3.39
CA GLY A 64 16.12 19.25 4.53
C GLY A 64 15.04 20.33 4.44
N HIS A 65 14.43 20.50 3.27
CA HIS A 65 13.35 21.43 2.99
C HIS A 65 12.42 20.80 1.95
N HIS A 66 11.15 21.21 1.95
CA HIS A 66 10.21 20.80 0.91
C HIS A 66 10.52 21.49 -0.42
N GLY A 67 10.28 20.81 -1.54
CA GLY A 67 10.46 21.40 -2.87
C GLY A 67 10.54 20.38 -3.99
N ASP A 68 11.07 20.81 -5.12
CA ASP A 68 11.34 19.95 -6.27
C ASP A 68 12.31 18.82 -5.87
N PRO A 69 11.92 17.53 -5.91
CA PRO A 69 12.77 16.42 -5.48
C PRO A 69 14.13 16.39 -6.18
N ALA A 70 14.20 16.89 -7.43
CA ALA A 70 15.45 17.00 -8.18
C ALA A 70 16.49 17.90 -7.49
N LYS A 71 16.02 18.90 -6.74
CA LYS A 71 16.83 19.98 -6.16
C LYS A 71 17.06 19.80 -4.67
N VAL A 72 16.11 19.18 -3.96
CA VAL A 72 16.11 19.14 -2.48
C VAL A 72 16.60 17.82 -1.90
N VAL A 73 16.64 16.75 -2.70
CA VAL A 73 17.07 15.42 -2.26
C VAL A 73 18.55 15.23 -2.49
N GLU A 74 19.29 14.93 -1.41
CA GLU A 74 20.73 14.75 -1.40
C GLU A 74 21.11 13.36 -0.88
N LEU A 75 22.14 12.75 -1.47
CA LEU A 75 22.74 11.54 -0.91
C LEU A 75 23.62 11.90 0.29
N LYS A 76 23.29 11.40 1.48
CA LYS A 76 24.05 11.61 2.72
C LYS A 76 24.52 10.30 3.32
N ASN A 77 25.66 10.37 4.00
CA ASN A 77 26.10 9.33 4.92
C ASN A 77 25.52 9.64 6.30
N LEU A 78 24.87 8.66 6.90
CA LEU A 78 24.31 8.68 8.23
C LEU A 78 25.03 7.64 9.09
N GLU A 79 24.99 7.83 10.39
CA GLU A 79 25.37 6.80 11.35
C GLU A 79 24.19 5.85 11.56
N LEU A 80 24.47 4.55 11.60
CA LEU A 80 23.47 3.56 11.98
C LEU A 80 23.16 3.74 13.47
N ALA A 81 21.88 3.89 13.82
CA ALA A 81 21.47 3.96 15.21
C ALA A 81 21.81 2.66 15.95
N ALA A 82 22.02 2.75 17.26
CA ALA A 82 22.19 1.56 18.09
C ALA A 82 20.88 0.76 18.14
N VAL A 83 20.98 -0.57 18.08
CA VAL A 83 19.81 -1.46 18.20
C VAL A 83 19.41 -1.57 19.67
N GLY A 84 18.28 -0.96 20.03
CA GLY A 84 17.66 -1.07 21.35
C GLY A 84 16.99 -2.42 21.59
N GLY A 85 16.42 -2.60 22.78
CA GLY A 85 15.82 -3.87 23.21
C GLY A 85 14.65 -4.34 22.33
N SER A 86 13.83 -3.41 21.82
CA SER A 86 12.66 -3.70 20.98
C SER A 86 12.89 -3.36 19.50
N ASP A 87 14.14 -3.07 19.13
CA ASP A 87 14.46 -2.57 17.80
C ASP A 87 14.93 -3.69 16.86
N VAL A 88 14.76 -3.45 15.57
CA VAL A 88 15.12 -4.35 14.48
C VAL A 88 16.05 -3.61 13.54
N HIS A 89 17.26 -4.16 13.34
CA HIS A 89 18.18 -3.68 12.32
C HIS A 89 17.83 -4.32 10.99
N VAL A 90 17.47 -3.49 10.02
CA VAL A 90 17.03 -3.87 8.69
C VAL A 90 18.01 -3.36 7.64
N LYS A 91 18.42 -4.25 6.75
CA LYS A 91 19.11 -3.91 5.50
C LYS A 91 18.10 -3.82 4.37
N MET A 92 17.95 -2.64 3.79
CA MET A 92 17.02 -2.44 2.68
C MET A 92 17.52 -3.15 1.42
N LEU A 93 16.65 -3.93 0.80
CA LEU A 93 16.95 -4.66 -0.44
C LEU A 93 16.52 -3.85 -1.65
N ALA A 94 15.28 -3.34 -1.60
CA ALA A 94 14.72 -2.52 -2.65
C ALA A 94 13.64 -1.56 -2.15
N ALA A 95 13.57 -0.36 -2.73
CA ALA A 95 12.52 0.61 -2.45
C ALA A 95 12.02 1.27 -3.74
N PRO A 96 10.70 1.36 -3.98
CA PRO A 96 10.17 2.05 -5.13
C PRO A 96 10.11 3.58 -4.95
N ILE A 97 9.90 4.27 -6.07
CA ILE A 97 9.52 5.69 -6.10
C ILE A 97 8.06 5.77 -6.56
N ASN A 98 7.19 6.20 -5.65
CA ASN A 98 5.76 6.38 -5.90
C ASN A 98 5.40 7.88 -5.97
N PRO A 99 4.26 8.24 -6.61
CA PRO A 99 3.77 9.62 -6.62
C PRO A 99 3.58 10.24 -5.22
N SER A 100 3.24 9.43 -4.20
CA SER A 100 3.13 9.89 -2.82
C SER A 100 4.46 10.34 -2.24
N ASP A 101 5.57 9.69 -2.59
CA ASP A 101 6.91 10.07 -2.13
C ASP A 101 7.29 11.45 -2.70
N ILE A 102 7.02 11.64 -3.99
CA ILE A 102 7.22 12.92 -4.69
C ILE A 102 6.38 14.03 -4.06
N ASN A 103 5.09 13.77 -3.83
CA ASN A 103 4.20 14.76 -3.22
C ASN A 103 4.62 15.11 -1.77
N MET A 104 5.11 14.13 -1.00
CA MET A 104 5.61 14.33 0.36
C MET A 104 6.87 15.19 0.38
N ILE A 105 7.82 14.94 -0.52
CA ILE A 105 9.02 15.77 -0.68
C ILE A 105 8.63 17.19 -1.12
N GLN A 106 7.65 17.34 -2.00
CA GLN A 106 7.12 18.64 -2.44
C GLN A 106 6.34 19.40 -1.35
N GLY A 107 5.99 18.77 -0.22
CA GLY A 107 5.17 19.39 0.83
C GLY A 107 3.66 19.39 0.54
N ASN A 108 3.22 18.64 -0.48
CA ASN A 108 1.82 18.62 -0.97
C ASN A 108 1.11 17.31 -0.62
N TYR A 109 1.41 16.73 0.54
CA TYR A 109 0.85 15.45 0.98
C TYR A 109 0.24 15.55 2.37
N GLY A 110 -0.78 14.73 2.66
CA GLY A 110 -1.52 14.77 3.92
C GLY A 110 -0.71 14.32 5.16
N LEU A 111 0.46 13.74 4.94
CA LEU A 111 1.43 13.39 5.97
C LEU A 111 2.78 13.95 5.57
N LEU A 112 3.39 14.77 6.44
CA LEU A 112 4.72 15.34 6.22
C LEU A 112 5.63 14.96 7.40
N PRO A 113 6.69 14.16 7.18
CA PRO A 113 7.69 13.88 8.21
C PRO A 113 8.40 15.16 8.67
N GLN A 114 8.92 15.15 9.90
CA GLN A 114 9.78 16.21 10.40
C GLN A 114 11.08 16.27 9.59
N LEU A 115 11.51 17.48 9.23
CA LEU A 115 12.73 17.70 8.46
C LEU A 115 13.94 17.87 9.38
N PRO A 116 15.14 17.39 9.00
CA PRO A 116 15.44 16.67 7.76
C PRO A 116 14.87 15.23 7.77
N ALA A 117 14.38 14.78 6.61
CA ALA A 117 13.75 13.47 6.46
C ALA A 117 14.43 12.61 5.40
N VAL A 118 14.37 11.28 5.57
CA VAL A 118 14.76 10.31 4.54
C VAL A 118 13.58 10.09 3.60
N GLY A 119 13.83 10.10 2.29
CA GLY A 119 12.79 9.85 1.28
C GLY A 119 12.27 8.41 1.26
N GLY A 120 11.11 8.22 0.62
CA GLY A 120 10.50 6.91 0.38
C GLY A 120 9.60 6.40 1.50
N ASN A 121 8.43 5.87 1.13
CA ASN A 121 7.44 5.32 2.06
C ASN A 121 7.19 3.82 1.91
N GLU A 122 7.74 3.21 0.86
CA GLU A 122 7.55 1.79 0.53
C GLU A 122 8.91 1.15 0.26
N GLY A 123 9.03 -0.15 0.55
CA GLY A 123 10.21 -0.94 0.23
C GLY A 123 10.19 -2.26 0.98
N VAL A 124 11.16 -3.10 0.64
CA VAL A 124 11.44 -4.37 1.31
C VAL A 124 12.87 -4.37 1.82
N GLY A 125 13.03 -4.79 3.08
CA GLY A 125 14.31 -5.02 3.71
C GLY A 125 14.41 -6.43 4.27
N GLN A 126 15.63 -6.83 4.59
CA GLN A 126 15.94 -8.07 5.29
C GLN A 126 16.40 -7.73 6.71
N VAL A 127 15.87 -8.45 7.69
CA VAL A 127 16.31 -8.33 9.09
C VAL A 127 17.74 -8.85 9.21
N VAL A 128 18.63 -8.03 9.76
CA VAL A 128 20.05 -8.36 10.00
C VAL A 128 20.27 -8.77 11.46
N ALA A 129 19.73 -7.97 12.38
CA ALA A 129 19.83 -8.20 13.82
C ALA A 129 18.56 -7.72 14.52
N VAL A 130 18.31 -8.25 15.71
CA VAL A 130 17.15 -7.91 16.54
C VAL A 130 17.58 -7.63 17.97
N GLY A 131 16.88 -6.70 18.63
CA GLY A 131 16.99 -6.46 20.05
C GLY A 131 16.55 -7.66 20.89
N SER A 132 16.94 -7.68 22.16
CA SER A 132 16.68 -8.80 23.06
C SER A 132 15.20 -9.04 23.41
N GLY A 133 14.34 -8.04 23.22
CA GLY A 133 12.91 -8.09 23.47
C GLY A 133 12.05 -8.37 22.23
N VAL A 134 12.65 -8.42 21.03
CA VAL A 134 11.96 -8.67 19.76
C VAL A 134 11.61 -10.16 19.65
N THR A 135 10.38 -10.48 19.24
CA THR A 135 9.89 -11.88 19.18
C THR A 135 9.11 -12.25 17.93
N GLY A 136 8.54 -11.26 17.23
CA GLY A 136 7.74 -11.39 16.01
C GLY A 136 8.54 -11.45 14.72
N VAL A 137 9.83 -11.09 14.74
CA VAL A 137 10.75 -11.19 13.59
C VAL A 137 12.11 -11.77 14.00
N LYS A 138 12.83 -12.35 13.03
CA LYS A 138 14.20 -12.87 13.24
C LYS A 138 15.13 -12.52 12.07
N PRO A 139 16.47 -12.57 12.28
CA PRO A 139 17.43 -12.41 11.19
C PRO A 139 17.12 -13.30 9.98
N GLY A 140 17.19 -12.70 8.79
CA GLY A 140 16.86 -13.34 7.52
C GLY A 140 15.44 -13.09 7.02
N ASP A 141 14.50 -12.73 7.89
CA ASP A 141 13.12 -12.43 7.49
C ASP A 141 13.06 -11.20 6.57
N TRP A 142 12.15 -11.22 5.60
CA TRP A 142 11.83 -10.05 4.79
C TRP A 142 10.72 -9.25 5.46
N VAL A 143 10.89 -7.93 5.48
CA VAL A 143 9.97 -6.99 6.13
C VAL A 143 9.69 -5.79 5.23
N ILE A 144 8.49 -5.23 5.37
CA ILE A 144 8.08 -3.96 4.77
C ILE A 144 7.57 -2.98 5.84
N PRO A 145 7.55 -1.66 5.58
CA PRO A 145 6.93 -0.69 6.48
C PRO A 145 5.45 -0.98 6.76
N ALA A 146 5.06 -1.00 8.03
CA ALA A 146 3.67 -1.05 8.45
C ALA A 146 2.93 0.22 8.02
N ASN A 147 3.52 1.38 8.27
CA ASN A 147 2.97 2.71 8.00
C ASN A 147 3.94 3.55 7.14
N PRO A 148 3.45 4.60 6.44
CA PRO A 148 4.32 5.55 5.74
C PRO A 148 5.14 6.40 6.72
N GLY A 149 6.13 7.12 6.21
CA GLY A 149 6.95 8.06 6.99
C GLY A 149 8.25 7.45 7.54
N LEU A 150 8.45 6.14 7.38
CA LEU A 150 9.67 5.49 7.85
C LEU A 150 10.91 5.86 7.05
N GLY A 151 10.82 6.40 5.84
CA GLY A 151 11.98 6.74 5.01
C GLY A 151 12.74 5.50 4.52
N THR A 152 12.40 4.97 3.35
CA THR A 152 12.94 3.69 2.84
C THR A 152 14.10 3.84 1.86
N TRP A 153 14.38 5.04 1.36
CA TRP A 153 15.46 5.29 0.39
C TRP A 153 16.83 5.39 1.07
N ARG A 154 17.24 4.28 1.69
CA ARG A 154 18.53 4.13 2.37
C ARG A 154 19.00 2.68 2.32
N THR A 155 20.28 2.48 2.64
CA THR A 155 20.92 1.17 2.70
C THR A 155 20.46 0.32 3.86
N GLU A 156 20.39 0.91 5.06
CA GLU A 156 20.10 0.20 6.31
C GLU A 156 19.41 1.17 7.28
N ALA A 157 18.67 0.63 8.25
CA ALA A 157 18.01 1.40 9.29
C ALA A 157 17.75 0.53 10.52
N VAL A 158 17.50 1.18 11.64
CA VAL A 158 16.95 0.56 12.85
C VAL A 158 15.52 1.08 13.00
N PHE A 159 14.56 0.17 13.17
CA PHE A 159 13.14 0.47 13.33
C PHE A 159 12.59 -0.25 14.56
N GLY A 160 11.50 0.24 15.13
CA GLY A 160 10.73 -0.53 16.11
C GLY A 160 10.12 -1.78 15.47
N GLU A 161 10.02 -2.87 16.24
CA GLU A 161 9.41 -4.11 15.78
C GLU A 161 7.99 -3.91 15.24
N GLU A 162 7.20 -3.07 15.89
CA GLU A 162 5.81 -2.73 15.55
C GLU A 162 5.67 -1.90 14.26
N GLU A 163 6.76 -1.31 13.78
CA GLU A 163 6.79 -0.52 12.55
C GLU A 163 6.95 -1.41 11.30
N LEU A 164 7.13 -2.72 11.48
CA LEU A 164 7.47 -3.67 10.43
C LEU A 164 6.39 -4.75 10.27
N ILE A 165 6.16 -5.15 9.03
CA ILE A 165 5.31 -6.29 8.67
C ILE A 165 6.18 -7.31 7.95
N THR A 166 6.14 -8.56 8.38
CA THR A 166 6.80 -9.66 7.69
C THR A 166 6.11 -9.99 6.37
N VAL A 167 6.91 -10.29 5.36
CA VAL A 167 6.44 -10.72 4.04
C VAL A 167 7.15 -11.99 3.61
N PRO A 168 6.52 -12.82 2.75
CA PRO A 168 7.18 -14.00 2.21
C PRO A 168 8.48 -13.63 1.48
N SER A 169 9.53 -14.42 1.69
CA SER A 169 10.83 -14.26 1.02
C SER A 169 10.97 -15.14 -0.23
N ASP A 170 9.94 -15.93 -0.56
CA ASP A 170 9.86 -16.82 -1.72
C ASP A 170 9.16 -16.19 -2.94
N ILE A 171 8.89 -14.87 -2.88
CA ILE A 171 8.36 -14.07 -4.00
C ILE A 171 9.47 -13.26 -4.68
N PRO A 172 9.29 -12.84 -5.94
CA PRO A 172 10.24 -11.95 -6.60
C PRO A 172 10.50 -10.70 -5.77
N LEU A 173 11.76 -10.26 -5.70
CA LEU A 173 12.16 -9.08 -4.90
C LEU A 173 11.37 -7.83 -5.30
N GLN A 174 11.14 -7.64 -6.60
CA GLN A 174 10.35 -6.54 -7.13
C GLN A 174 8.90 -6.61 -6.64
N SER A 175 8.40 -7.82 -6.39
CA SER A 175 7.08 -8.00 -5.81
C SER A 175 7.00 -7.64 -4.35
N ALA A 176 7.97 -8.08 -3.56
CA ALA A 176 8.02 -7.67 -2.16
C ALA A 176 8.16 -6.14 -2.02
N ALA A 177 8.97 -5.51 -2.89
CA ALA A 177 9.24 -4.07 -2.84
C ALA A 177 8.02 -3.18 -3.14
N THR A 178 7.01 -3.68 -3.86
CA THR A 178 5.82 -2.91 -4.29
C THR A 178 4.51 -3.44 -3.72
N LEU A 179 4.58 -4.36 -2.75
CA LEU A 179 3.43 -5.03 -2.17
C LEU A 179 2.63 -4.12 -1.23
N GLY A 180 3.29 -3.19 -0.56
CA GLY A 180 2.75 -2.46 0.59
C GLY A 180 1.77 -1.34 0.24
N VAL A 181 1.79 -0.84 -1.00
CA VAL A 181 1.03 0.35 -1.42
C VAL A 181 0.07 0.05 -2.56
N ASN A 182 0.56 -0.25 -3.76
CA ASN A 182 -0.28 -0.29 -4.96
C ASN A 182 -1.36 -1.39 -4.94
N PRO A 183 -1.02 -2.67 -4.72
CA PRO A 183 -2.02 -3.74 -4.66
C PRO A 183 -2.90 -3.64 -3.42
N CYS A 184 -2.37 -3.17 -2.28
CA CYS A 184 -3.18 -2.87 -1.09
C CYS A 184 -4.25 -1.82 -1.39
N THR A 185 -3.88 -0.71 -2.04
CA THR A 185 -4.82 0.34 -2.45
C THR A 185 -5.90 -0.20 -3.38
N ALA A 186 -5.51 -0.95 -4.41
CA ALA A 186 -6.45 -1.57 -5.34
C ALA A 186 -7.42 -2.53 -4.63
N TYR A 187 -6.91 -3.41 -3.76
CA TYR A 187 -7.74 -4.37 -3.04
C TYR A 187 -8.78 -3.65 -2.18
N ARG A 188 -8.35 -2.69 -1.34
CA ARG A 188 -9.24 -1.96 -0.41
C ARG A 188 -10.37 -1.25 -1.17
N MET A 189 -10.04 -0.54 -2.24
CA MET A 189 -11.06 0.11 -3.07
C MET A 189 -12.08 -0.87 -3.66
N LEU A 190 -11.66 -2.08 -4.02
CA LEU A 190 -12.53 -3.13 -4.57
C LEU A 190 -13.40 -3.82 -3.51
N VAL A 191 -13.06 -3.76 -2.21
CA VAL A 191 -13.82 -4.44 -1.14
C VAL A 191 -14.64 -3.51 -0.25
N ASP A 192 -14.19 -2.26 -0.04
CA ASP A 192 -14.71 -1.46 1.08
C ASP A 192 -15.85 -0.51 0.69
N PHE A 193 -16.07 -0.28 -0.62
CA PHE A 193 -17.00 0.77 -1.09
C PHE A 193 -18.30 0.24 -1.69
N GLU A 194 -18.25 -0.88 -2.40
CA GLU A 194 -19.42 -1.50 -3.03
C GLU A 194 -19.36 -3.02 -2.85
N ARG A 195 -20.51 -3.63 -2.59
CA ARG A 195 -20.62 -5.10 -2.51
C ARG A 195 -20.69 -5.71 -3.92
N LEU A 196 -19.52 -5.90 -4.52
CA LEU A 196 -19.35 -6.46 -5.87
C LEU A 196 -19.39 -8.00 -5.86
N ARG A 197 -20.09 -8.58 -6.82
CA ARG A 197 -20.20 -10.03 -7.07
C ARG A 197 -19.54 -10.40 -8.39
N PRO A 198 -19.11 -11.66 -8.59
CA PRO A 198 -18.65 -12.11 -9.90
C PRO A 198 -19.67 -11.76 -11.00
N GLY A 199 -19.19 -11.20 -12.11
CA GLY A 199 -20.00 -10.68 -13.20
C GLY A 199 -20.30 -9.18 -13.13
N ASP A 200 -20.21 -8.55 -11.95
CA ASP A 200 -20.38 -7.10 -11.81
C ASP A 200 -19.24 -6.33 -12.51
N SER A 201 -19.56 -5.14 -13.00
CA SER A 201 -18.60 -4.27 -13.69
C SER A 201 -18.02 -3.20 -12.78
N ILE A 202 -16.75 -2.87 -13.01
CA ILE A 202 -16.06 -1.69 -12.47
C ILE A 202 -15.41 -0.90 -13.61
N ILE A 203 -15.31 0.42 -13.45
CA ILE A 203 -14.61 1.28 -14.41
C ILE A 203 -13.46 2.01 -13.70
N GLN A 204 -12.33 2.18 -14.38
CA GLN A 204 -11.22 2.95 -13.84
C GLN A 204 -10.53 3.80 -14.90
N ASN A 205 -9.98 4.95 -14.50
CA ASN A 205 -8.98 5.66 -15.28
C ASN A 205 -7.58 5.38 -14.74
N ALA A 206 -6.56 5.90 -15.42
CA ALA A 206 -5.17 5.63 -15.08
C ALA A 206 -4.83 4.12 -15.07
N SER A 207 -5.48 3.34 -15.95
CA SER A 207 -5.44 1.87 -15.90
C SER A 207 -4.06 1.26 -16.12
N ASN A 208 -3.13 2.04 -16.70
CA ASN A 208 -1.74 1.64 -16.85
C ASN A 208 -0.85 1.94 -15.62
N SER A 209 -1.36 2.61 -14.59
CA SER A 209 -0.61 2.87 -13.36
C SER A 209 -0.37 1.57 -12.57
N GLY A 210 0.51 1.63 -11.55
CA GLY A 210 0.73 0.50 -10.64
C GLY A 210 -0.56 0.04 -9.95
N VAL A 211 -1.36 0.98 -9.44
CA VAL A 211 -2.69 0.68 -8.87
C VAL A 211 -3.65 0.16 -9.95
N GLY A 212 -3.67 0.77 -11.15
CA GLY A 212 -4.58 0.35 -12.23
C GLY A 212 -4.34 -1.08 -12.71
N GLN A 213 -3.08 -1.48 -12.85
CA GLN A 213 -2.70 -2.85 -13.17
C GLN A 213 -3.03 -3.83 -12.02
N ALA A 214 -2.96 -3.37 -10.76
CA ALA A 214 -3.43 -4.13 -9.59
C ALA A 214 -4.94 -4.34 -9.58
N VAL A 215 -5.71 -3.30 -9.88
CA VAL A 215 -7.16 -3.39 -10.02
C VAL A 215 -7.52 -4.44 -11.07
N ILE A 216 -6.87 -4.42 -12.25
CA ILE A 216 -7.15 -5.40 -13.32
C ILE A 216 -6.99 -6.84 -12.83
N GLN A 217 -5.83 -7.16 -12.23
CA GLN A 217 -5.51 -8.53 -11.82
C GLN A 217 -6.39 -9.00 -10.65
N ILE A 218 -6.62 -8.14 -9.66
CA ILE A 218 -7.46 -8.47 -8.50
C ILE A 218 -8.93 -8.60 -8.92
N ALA A 219 -9.41 -7.75 -9.83
CA ALA A 219 -10.76 -7.85 -10.37
C ALA A 219 -10.95 -9.13 -11.19
N ALA A 220 -9.98 -9.50 -12.04
CA ALA A 220 -10.00 -10.73 -12.80
C ALA A 220 -10.06 -11.97 -11.87
N ALA A 221 -9.23 -12.00 -10.84
CA ALA A 221 -9.23 -13.05 -9.82
C ALA A 221 -10.58 -13.20 -9.07
N ARG A 222 -11.35 -12.11 -8.99
CA ARG A 222 -12.68 -12.07 -8.34
C ARG A 222 -13.83 -12.27 -9.32
N GLY A 223 -13.54 -12.52 -10.60
CA GLY A 223 -14.54 -12.66 -11.65
C GLY A 223 -15.30 -11.36 -11.96
N LEU A 224 -14.74 -10.19 -11.65
CA LEU A 224 -15.34 -8.89 -11.98
C LEU A 224 -14.98 -8.49 -13.41
N ARG A 225 -15.84 -7.68 -14.04
CA ARG A 225 -15.60 -7.12 -15.39
C ARG A 225 -14.98 -5.73 -15.29
N THR A 226 -13.84 -5.52 -15.92
CA THR A 226 -13.11 -4.25 -15.87
C THR A 226 -13.23 -3.44 -17.16
N ILE A 227 -13.59 -2.16 -17.02
CA ILE A 227 -13.55 -1.16 -18.08
C ILE A 227 -12.39 -0.23 -17.78
N ASN A 228 -11.33 -0.30 -18.59
CA ASN A 228 -10.03 0.27 -18.30
C ASN A 228 -9.75 1.44 -19.24
N VAL A 229 -9.88 2.65 -18.72
CA VAL A 229 -9.70 3.89 -19.47
C VAL A 229 -8.21 4.25 -19.54
N LEU A 230 -7.74 4.55 -20.75
CA LEU A 230 -6.39 4.99 -21.06
C LEU A 230 -6.39 6.36 -21.72
N ARG A 231 -5.27 7.07 -21.59
CA ARG A 231 -5.00 8.25 -22.43
C ARG A 231 -4.64 7.81 -23.84
N ASP A 232 -5.05 8.60 -24.82
CA ASP A 232 -4.64 8.44 -26.22
C ASP A 232 -3.12 8.52 -26.34
N ARG A 233 -2.54 7.61 -27.14
CA ARG A 233 -1.08 7.50 -27.33
C ARG A 233 -0.74 6.68 -28.58
N PRO A 234 0.45 6.90 -29.20
CA PRO A 234 0.84 6.20 -30.43
C PRO A 234 0.91 4.67 -30.31
N ASP A 235 1.29 4.14 -29.14
CA ASP A 235 1.50 2.71 -28.88
C ASP A 235 0.30 2.03 -28.18
N LEU A 236 -0.91 2.59 -28.37
CA LEU A 236 -2.12 2.16 -27.65
C LEU A 236 -2.41 0.67 -27.80
N GLN A 237 -2.30 0.09 -29.01
CA GLN A 237 -2.63 -1.32 -29.23
C GLN A 237 -1.74 -2.25 -28.40
N LYS A 238 -0.43 -2.02 -28.41
CA LYS A 238 0.54 -2.78 -27.61
C LYS A 238 0.24 -2.69 -26.11
N LEU A 239 -0.17 -1.50 -25.65
CA LEU A 239 -0.57 -1.30 -24.27
C LEU A 239 -1.88 -2.04 -23.94
N THR A 240 -2.87 -1.97 -24.82
CA THR A 240 -4.14 -2.70 -24.70
C THR A 240 -3.90 -4.20 -24.59
N ASP A 241 -3.07 -4.77 -25.47
CA ASP A 241 -2.74 -6.20 -25.46
C ASP A 241 -2.06 -6.59 -24.13
N ARG A 242 -1.15 -5.74 -23.63
CA ARG A 242 -0.52 -5.97 -22.33
C ARG A 242 -1.53 -5.95 -21.18
N LEU A 243 -2.47 -5.01 -21.15
CA LEU A 243 -3.48 -4.97 -20.10
C LEU A 243 -4.47 -6.14 -20.19
N LYS A 244 -4.82 -6.57 -21.41
CA LYS A 244 -5.62 -7.78 -21.61
C LYS A 244 -4.91 -9.04 -21.10
N ASN A 245 -3.60 -9.14 -21.30
CA ASN A 245 -2.79 -10.23 -20.73
C ASN A 245 -2.75 -10.22 -19.19
N LEU A 246 -3.03 -9.09 -18.55
CA LEU A 246 -3.21 -9.00 -17.10
C LEU A 246 -4.64 -9.35 -16.64
N GLY A 247 -5.57 -9.58 -17.57
CA GLY A 247 -6.97 -9.90 -17.28
C GLY A 247 -7.98 -8.77 -17.54
N ALA A 248 -7.58 -7.69 -18.23
CA ALA A 248 -8.52 -6.61 -18.56
C ALA A 248 -9.61 -7.10 -19.54
N ASN A 249 -10.89 -6.82 -19.25
CA ASN A 249 -12.00 -7.20 -20.13
C ASN A 249 -12.17 -6.21 -21.28
N HIS A 250 -12.24 -4.92 -20.94
CA HIS A 250 -12.38 -3.83 -21.90
C HIS A 250 -11.33 -2.77 -21.64
N VAL A 251 -10.70 -2.30 -22.71
CA VAL A 251 -9.74 -1.19 -22.69
C VAL A 251 -10.28 -0.16 -23.67
N VAL A 252 -10.46 1.07 -23.21
CA VAL A 252 -11.00 2.19 -23.99
C VAL A 252 -10.16 3.44 -23.78
N THR A 253 -10.15 4.35 -24.74
CA THR A 253 -9.52 5.66 -24.53
C THR A 253 -10.44 6.66 -23.86
N GLU A 254 -9.85 7.72 -23.32
CA GLU A 254 -10.56 8.90 -22.84
C GLU A 254 -11.46 9.51 -23.93
N GLU A 255 -11.01 9.52 -25.19
CA GLU A 255 -11.82 9.98 -26.32
C GLU A 255 -13.01 9.05 -26.57
N GLU A 256 -12.78 7.74 -26.68
CA GLU A 256 -13.83 6.74 -26.90
C GLU A 256 -14.90 6.76 -25.81
N LEU A 257 -14.51 6.96 -24.56
CA LEU A 257 -15.41 7.02 -23.42
C LEU A 257 -16.46 8.15 -23.52
N ARG A 258 -16.13 9.23 -24.26
CA ARG A 258 -17.00 10.40 -24.46
C ARG A 258 -17.95 10.23 -25.64
N LYS A 259 -17.68 9.29 -26.53
CA LYS A 259 -18.45 9.14 -27.77
C LYS A 259 -19.85 8.58 -27.48
N PRO A 260 -20.90 9.00 -28.23
CA PRO A 260 -22.27 8.51 -28.04
C PRO A 260 -22.41 6.99 -28.10
N GLU A 261 -21.55 6.32 -28.85
CA GLU A 261 -21.46 4.87 -29.07
C GLU A 261 -21.25 4.11 -27.76
N MET A 262 -20.66 4.76 -26.74
CA MET A 262 -20.50 4.17 -25.41
C MET A 262 -21.85 3.81 -24.76
N LYS A 263 -22.96 4.43 -25.19
CA LYS A 263 -24.32 4.01 -24.75
C LYS A 263 -24.68 2.61 -25.24
N SER A 264 -24.25 2.24 -26.44
CA SER A 264 -24.51 0.90 -26.99
C SER A 264 -23.67 -0.16 -26.28
N PHE A 265 -22.43 0.17 -25.90
CA PHE A 265 -21.56 -0.71 -25.12
C PHE A 265 -22.23 -1.21 -23.82
N PHE A 266 -22.95 -0.33 -23.12
CA PHE A 266 -23.66 -0.69 -21.88
C PHE A 266 -24.98 -1.46 -22.07
N LYS A 267 -25.34 -1.83 -23.30
CA LYS A 267 -26.43 -2.79 -23.55
C LYS A 267 -25.97 -4.22 -23.26
N ASP A 268 -24.71 -4.53 -23.55
CA ASP A 268 -24.13 -5.87 -23.41
C ASP A 268 -23.29 -6.01 -22.12
N VAL A 269 -22.76 -4.89 -21.63
CA VAL A 269 -21.94 -4.83 -20.41
C VAL A 269 -22.73 -4.15 -19.30
N PRO A 270 -22.91 -4.79 -18.12
CA PRO A 270 -23.57 -4.15 -16.98
C PRO A 270 -22.90 -2.82 -16.65
N GLN A 271 -23.71 -1.80 -16.37
CA GLN A 271 -23.19 -0.51 -15.93
C GLN A 271 -22.38 -0.69 -14.63
N PRO A 272 -21.20 -0.06 -14.53
CA PRO A 272 -20.36 -0.20 -13.35
C PRO A 272 -21.03 0.39 -12.12
N ARG A 273 -20.93 -0.32 -10.99
CA ARG A 273 -21.33 0.20 -9.68
C ARG A 273 -20.21 0.92 -8.95
N LEU A 274 -18.97 0.65 -9.35
CA LEU A 274 -17.77 1.25 -8.78
C LEU A 274 -16.92 1.88 -9.88
N ALA A 275 -16.54 3.14 -9.67
CA ALA A 275 -15.58 3.87 -10.49
C ALA A 275 -14.33 4.20 -9.67
N LEU A 276 -13.14 3.94 -10.21
CA LEU A 276 -11.87 4.25 -9.55
C LEU A 276 -11.15 5.38 -10.29
N ASN A 277 -10.96 6.50 -9.61
CA ASN A 277 -10.42 7.73 -10.18
C ASN A 277 -9.05 8.09 -9.58
N CYS A 278 -8.10 8.41 -10.46
CA CYS A 278 -6.78 8.94 -10.12
C CYS A 278 -6.37 10.15 -10.97
N VAL A 279 -7.28 10.68 -11.79
CA VAL A 279 -6.97 11.76 -12.74
C VAL A 279 -7.58 13.08 -12.30
N GLY A 280 -8.89 13.11 -12.01
CA GLY A 280 -9.63 14.35 -11.75
C GLY A 280 -10.15 15.02 -13.04
N GLY A 281 -10.68 16.23 -12.91
CA GLY A 281 -11.19 17.04 -14.03
C GLY A 281 -12.22 16.33 -14.90
N LYS A 282 -12.19 16.62 -16.21
CA LYS A 282 -13.14 16.04 -17.19
C LYS A 282 -13.11 14.51 -17.24
N SER A 283 -11.95 13.88 -17.05
CA SER A 283 -11.83 12.40 -16.99
C SER A 283 -12.71 11.83 -15.88
N SER A 284 -12.68 12.43 -14.68
CA SER A 284 -13.52 11.99 -13.56
C SER A 284 -15.02 12.17 -13.82
N THR A 285 -15.42 13.23 -14.53
CA THR A 285 -16.81 13.47 -14.88
C THR A 285 -17.34 12.43 -15.88
N GLU A 286 -16.50 11.99 -16.83
CA GLU A 286 -16.86 10.91 -17.75
C GLU A 286 -16.97 9.56 -17.05
N LEU A 287 -16.11 9.27 -16.06
CA LEU A 287 -16.30 8.08 -15.22
C LEU A 287 -17.65 8.09 -14.50
N LEU A 288 -18.01 9.22 -13.88
CA LEU A 288 -19.31 9.38 -13.19
C LEU A 288 -20.51 9.17 -14.12
N ARG A 289 -20.40 9.61 -15.38
CA ARG A 289 -21.48 9.48 -16.36
C ARG A 289 -21.91 8.05 -16.60
N HIS A 290 -20.97 7.12 -16.53
CA HIS A 290 -21.18 5.71 -16.82
C HIS A 290 -21.55 4.86 -15.61
N LEU A 291 -21.55 5.43 -14.40
CA LEU A 291 -22.02 4.72 -13.21
C LEU A 291 -23.51 4.39 -13.29
N ALA A 292 -23.84 3.19 -12.80
CA ALA A 292 -25.19 2.77 -12.47
C ALA A 292 -25.77 3.64 -11.34
N PRO A 293 -27.11 3.79 -11.24
CA PRO A 293 -27.74 4.43 -10.10
C PRO A 293 -27.29 3.83 -8.76
N GLY A 294 -27.05 4.68 -7.75
CA GLY A 294 -26.55 4.31 -6.43
C GLY A 294 -25.06 3.98 -6.39
N GLY A 295 -24.35 4.05 -7.52
CA GLY A 295 -22.95 3.71 -7.65
C GLY A 295 -21.99 4.71 -7.00
N THR A 296 -20.77 4.25 -6.76
CA THR A 296 -19.74 5.01 -6.05
C THR A 296 -18.53 5.29 -6.94
N MET A 297 -18.05 6.53 -6.96
CA MET A 297 -16.71 6.85 -7.46
C MET A 297 -15.74 7.09 -6.29
N VAL A 298 -14.65 6.34 -6.27
CA VAL A 298 -13.58 6.43 -5.28
C VAL A 298 -12.37 7.12 -5.91
N THR A 299 -11.94 8.23 -5.32
CA THR A 299 -10.74 8.97 -5.73
C THR A 299 -9.58 8.66 -4.79
N TYR A 300 -8.47 8.14 -5.33
CA TYR A 300 -7.28 7.76 -4.55
C TYR A 300 -6.02 8.54 -4.96
N GLY A 301 -6.14 9.42 -5.95
CA GLY A 301 -5.07 10.27 -6.44
C GLY A 301 -5.59 11.33 -7.42
N GLY A 302 -4.72 12.21 -7.88
CA GLY A 302 -5.09 13.34 -8.74
C GLY A 302 -3.96 13.74 -9.66
N MET A 303 -3.61 12.89 -10.62
CA MET A 303 -2.47 13.11 -11.54
C MET A 303 -2.60 14.39 -12.37
N ALA A 304 -3.82 14.82 -12.73
CA ALA A 304 -4.01 16.06 -13.47
C ALA A 304 -3.93 17.31 -12.60
N LYS A 305 -3.85 17.16 -11.26
CA LYS A 305 -3.97 18.25 -10.27
C LYS A 305 -5.24 19.10 -10.45
N GLN A 306 -6.28 18.48 -11.02
CA GLN A 306 -7.58 19.10 -11.23
C GLN A 306 -8.58 18.53 -10.23
N PRO A 307 -9.50 19.36 -9.70
CA PRO A 307 -10.55 18.87 -8.80
C PRO A 307 -11.47 17.88 -9.52
N VAL A 308 -12.13 17.03 -8.74
CA VAL A 308 -13.22 16.18 -9.25
C VAL A 308 -14.45 17.07 -9.50
N ILE A 309 -15.06 16.93 -10.67
CA ILE A 309 -16.25 17.70 -11.06
C ILE A 309 -17.44 16.73 -11.17
N ALA A 310 -18.48 16.96 -10.36
CA ALA A 310 -19.69 16.13 -10.33
C ALA A 310 -20.93 16.95 -10.71
N SER A 311 -21.77 16.40 -11.59
CA SER A 311 -23.04 17.04 -11.94
C SER A 311 -24.05 16.92 -10.81
N VAL A 312 -24.71 18.04 -10.47
CA VAL A 312 -25.83 18.07 -9.50
C VAL A 312 -26.92 17.06 -9.88
N SER A 313 -27.27 16.96 -11.18
CA SER A 313 -28.29 16.03 -11.65
C SER A 313 -27.91 14.57 -11.44
N GLN A 314 -26.62 14.23 -11.52
CA GLN A 314 -26.15 12.87 -11.30
C GLN A 314 -26.13 12.54 -9.79
N LEU A 315 -25.75 13.50 -8.96
CA LEU A 315 -25.81 13.32 -7.51
C LEU A 315 -27.24 13.11 -7.03
N ILE A 316 -28.20 13.92 -7.51
CA ILE A 316 -29.59 13.86 -7.05
C ILE A 316 -30.36 12.70 -7.69
N PHE A 317 -30.37 12.60 -9.01
CA PHE A 317 -31.29 11.69 -9.71
C PHE A 317 -30.71 10.29 -9.97
N LYS A 318 -29.39 10.13 -9.87
CA LYS A 318 -28.75 8.81 -9.87
C LYS A 318 -28.26 8.38 -8.49
N ASP A 319 -28.41 9.21 -7.45
CA ASP A 319 -27.90 8.93 -6.09
C ASP A 319 -26.43 8.48 -6.09
N LEU A 320 -25.59 9.15 -6.88
CA LEU A 320 -24.17 8.79 -6.97
C LEU A 320 -23.40 9.26 -5.75
N LYS A 321 -22.45 8.44 -5.31
CA LYS A 321 -21.59 8.72 -4.16
C LYS A 321 -20.18 9.04 -4.63
N LEU A 322 -19.58 10.08 -4.08
CA LEU A 322 -18.17 10.40 -4.27
C LEU A 322 -17.42 10.20 -2.96
N ARG A 323 -16.32 9.44 -3.00
CA ARG A 323 -15.51 9.13 -1.83
C ARG A 323 -14.03 9.33 -2.12
N GLY A 324 -13.27 9.66 -1.09
CA GLY A 324 -11.81 9.57 -1.09
C GLY A 324 -11.36 8.25 -0.48
N PHE A 325 -10.22 7.72 -0.93
CA PHE A 325 -9.53 6.63 -0.26
C PHE A 325 -8.06 6.99 -0.02
N TRP A 326 -7.60 6.82 1.23
CA TRP A 326 -6.22 7.05 1.61
C TRP A 326 -5.69 5.85 2.40
N LEU A 327 -4.80 5.07 1.75
CA LEU A 327 -4.28 3.84 2.34
C LEU A 327 -3.57 4.07 3.69
N SER A 328 -2.85 5.19 3.83
CA SER A 328 -2.16 5.52 5.07
C SER A 328 -3.13 5.72 6.24
N GLN A 329 -4.26 6.37 5.99
CA GLN A 329 -5.31 6.52 7.00
C GLN A 329 -5.94 5.16 7.35
N TRP A 330 -6.25 4.35 6.33
CA TRP A 330 -6.76 3.00 6.54
C TRP A 330 -5.82 2.17 7.43
N LYS A 331 -4.52 2.17 7.15
CA LYS A 331 -3.51 1.49 7.97
C LYS A 331 -3.47 2.00 9.40
N LYS A 332 -3.58 3.31 9.61
CA LYS A 332 -3.63 3.92 10.94
C LYS A 332 -4.87 3.47 11.74
N ASP A 333 -6.03 3.44 11.09
CA ASP A 333 -7.30 3.05 11.72
C ASP A 333 -7.39 1.54 12.04
N HIS A 334 -6.52 0.74 11.41
CA HIS A 334 -6.42 -0.72 11.55
C HIS A 334 -5.01 -1.13 12.04
N SER A 335 -4.30 -0.26 12.76
CA SER A 335 -3.05 -0.65 13.41
C SER A 335 -3.36 -1.35 14.74
N PRO A 336 -2.64 -2.40 15.14
CA PRO A 336 -2.85 -3.06 16.43
C PRO A 336 -2.76 -2.06 17.58
N GLY A 337 -3.89 -1.76 18.24
CA GLY A 337 -3.99 -0.72 19.27
C GLY A 337 -4.97 0.42 18.95
N ALA A 338 -5.46 0.52 17.72
CA ALA A 338 -6.68 1.27 17.43
C ALA A 338 -7.89 0.43 17.88
N ASP A 339 -8.91 1.09 18.43
CA ASP A 339 -10.10 0.50 19.08
C ASP A 339 -11.09 -0.14 18.06
N SER A 340 -10.58 -0.90 17.09
CA SER A 340 -11.35 -1.63 16.09
C SER A 340 -11.29 -3.13 16.39
N GLY A 341 -12.42 -3.69 16.81
CA GLY A 341 -12.58 -5.09 17.23
C GLY A 341 -12.46 -6.14 16.12
N GLU A 342 -11.63 -5.92 15.10
CA GLU A 342 -11.37 -6.86 14.00
C GLU A 342 -9.86 -7.11 13.84
N ASP A 343 -9.46 -8.38 13.96
CA ASP A 343 -8.07 -8.84 13.92
C ASP A 343 -7.45 -8.58 12.54
N CYS A 344 -6.45 -7.70 12.48
CA CYS A 344 -5.74 -7.28 11.26
C CYS A 344 -4.90 -8.40 10.60
N ARG A 345 -4.95 -9.62 11.13
CA ARG A 345 -4.38 -10.83 10.53
C ARG A 345 -5.21 -11.41 9.39
N GLU A 346 -6.40 -10.88 9.11
CA GLU A 346 -7.26 -11.46 8.08
C GLU A 346 -6.74 -11.20 6.65
N ARG A 347 -5.97 -12.20 6.19
CA ARG A 347 -5.68 -12.57 4.80
C ARG A 347 -4.92 -11.53 3.97
N GLN A 348 -3.60 -11.50 4.16
CA GLN A 348 -2.73 -11.50 2.99
C GLN A 348 -3.21 -12.62 2.03
N PRO A 349 -3.25 -12.40 0.71
CA PRO A 349 -3.67 -13.43 -0.23
C PRO A 349 -2.90 -14.73 0.06
N SER A 350 -3.64 -15.82 0.24
CA SER A 350 -3.07 -17.14 0.58
C SER A 350 -1.95 -17.52 -0.38
N LYS A 351 -0.94 -18.23 0.14
CA LYS A 351 0.27 -18.74 -0.55
C LYS A 351 0.03 -19.42 -1.90
N GLU A 352 -1.22 -19.77 -2.21
CA GLU A 352 -1.62 -20.46 -3.43
C GLU A 352 -1.91 -19.54 -4.63
N ASN A 353 -2.02 -18.23 -4.45
CA ASN A 353 -2.33 -17.32 -5.55
C ASN A 353 -1.09 -16.61 -6.10
N LYS A 354 -0.41 -17.28 -7.05
CA LYS A 354 0.54 -16.70 -8.03
C LYS A 354 -0.15 -15.72 -8.99
N LEU A 355 -1.01 -14.83 -8.48
CA LEU A 355 -1.93 -14.00 -9.27
C LEU A 355 -1.41 -12.61 -9.58
N TRP A 356 -0.17 -12.29 -9.18
CA TRP A 356 0.36 -10.94 -9.31
C TRP A 356 1.60 -10.89 -10.20
N ASN A 357 1.38 -10.46 -11.45
CA ASN A 357 2.42 -10.03 -12.37
C ASN A 357 2.67 -8.53 -12.19
N GLN A 358 3.92 -8.20 -11.86
CA GLN A 358 4.34 -6.81 -11.67
C GLN A 358 4.27 -5.99 -12.96
N PRO A 359 3.99 -4.68 -12.89
CA PRO A 359 4.26 -3.76 -13.99
C PRO A 359 5.72 -3.82 -14.44
N ALA A 360 5.99 -3.41 -15.68
CA ALA A 360 7.37 -3.19 -16.11
C ALA A 360 8.09 -2.20 -15.18
N TRP A 361 9.33 -2.52 -14.83
CA TRP A 361 10.14 -1.76 -13.88
C TRP A 361 11.55 -1.53 -14.44
N ALA A 362 12.22 -0.51 -13.90
CA ALA A 362 13.63 -0.27 -14.14
C ALA A 362 14.37 -0.26 -12.79
N GLN A 363 15.46 -1.03 -12.70
CA GLN A 363 16.35 -0.99 -11.55
C GLN A 363 17.34 0.16 -11.76
N ILE A 364 17.33 1.13 -10.86
CA ILE A 364 18.36 2.15 -10.79
C ILE A 364 19.25 1.84 -9.60
N LEU A 365 20.52 1.57 -9.90
CA LEU A 365 21.57 1.56 -8.90
C LEU A 365 21.96 3.03 -8.72
N LEU A 366 21.80 3.57 -7.51
CA LEU A 366 22.15 4.97 -7.27
C LEU A 366 23.63 5.16 -7.69
N PRO A 367 23.99 6.22 -8.43
CA PRO A 367 25.38 6.66 -8.53
C PRO A 367 25.68 7.67 -7.40
N PRO A 368 26.96 7.93 -7.06
CA PRO A 368 27.35 8.93 -6.06
C PRO A 368 26.89 10.37 -6.39
N SER A 369 26.58 10.63 -7.67
CA SER A 369 26.16 11.92 -8.18
C SER A 369 25.15 11.72 -9.31
N LEU A 370 23.85 11.68 -9.02
CA LEU A 370 22.83 12.09 -10.01
C LEU A 370 21.45 12.27 -9.38
N ALA A 371 20.78 13.27 -9.96
CA ALA A 371 19.51 13.85 -9.56
C ALA A 371 18.36 12.83 -9.52
N VAL A 372 17.55 12.92 -8.48
CA VAL A 372 16.22 12.28 -8.35
C VAL A 372 15.20 12.94 -9.31
N GLY A 373 15.66 13.61 -10.37
CA GLY A 373 14.94 14.66 -11.08
C GLY A 373 14.76 14.51 -12.59
N SER A 374 15.35 13.51 -13.25
CA SER A 374 15.30 13.45 -14.71
C SER A 374 15.38 12.04 -15.29
N ALA A 375 14.72 11.07 -14.66
CA ALA A 375 14.24 9.93 -15.43
C ALA A 375 12.91 10.33 -16.09
N GLU A 376 12.97 11.13 -17.16
CA GLU A 376 11.96 11.02 -18.21
C GLU A 376 12.22 9.69 -18.92
N PRO A 377 11.40 8.64 -18.73
CA PRO A 377 11.53 7.45 -19.52
C PRO A 377 10.71 7.71 -20.77
N SER A 378 11.30 8.38 -21.77
CA SER A 378 10.86 8.23 -23.16
C SER A 378 11.26 6.83 -23.65
N PHE A 379 10.72 5.78 -23.01
CA PHE A 379 10.97 4.40 -23.44
C PHE A 379 10.03 4.01 -24.58
N GLY A 380 10.41 4.44 -25.78
CA GLY A 380 10.49 3.48 -26.87
C GLY A 380 11.66 2.54 -26.58
N THR A 381 11.43 1.23 -26.71
CA THR A 381 12.41 0.14 -26.76
C THR A 381 13.23 -0.23 -25.49
N SER A 382 13.09 -1.51 -25.13
CA SER A 382 14.03 -2.46 -24.50
C SER A 382 15.40 -2.00 -23.96
N GLY A 383 15.68 -2.36 -22.69
CA GLY A 383 16.94 -3.05 -22.34
C GLY A 383 18.00 -2.28 -21.55
N LYS A 384 18.26 -2.78 -20.32
CA LYS A 384 19.51 -2.82 -19.52
C LYS A 384 20.36 -1.55 -19.33
N LEU A 385 20.58 -1.21 -18.05
CA LEU A 385 21.84 -0.64 -17.56
C LEU A 385 22.17 -1.24 -16.17
N LEU A 386 23.25 -2.03 -16.13
CA LEU A 386 23.86 -2.65 -14.94
C LEU A 386 25.14 -1.88 -14.59
N ASN A 387 25.29 -1.46 -13.33
CA ASN A 387 26.62 -1.19 -12.73
C ASN A 387 26.60 -1.35 -11.18
N PRO A 388 27.21 -2.41 -10.62
CA PRO A 388 27.05 -2.83 -9.23
C PRO A 388 28.02 -2.10 -8.29
N CYS A 389 27.67 -0.94 -7.75
CA CYS A 389 28.56 -0.25 -6.80
C CYS A 389 27.94 0.10 -5.43
N LEU A 390 26.66 -0.17 -5.15
CA LEU A 390 26.02 0.38 -3.95
C LEU A 390 25.19 -0.57 -3.08
N GLY A 391 25.14 -1.87 -3.34
CA GLY A 391 24.60 -2.85 -2.37
C GLY A 391 23.10 -2.79 -2.05
N PHE A 392 22.32 -1.87 -2.64
CA PHE A 392 20.85 -1.84 -2.61
C PHE A 392 20.29 -1.25 -3.91
N SER A 393 19.02 -1.55 -4.24
CA SER A 393 18.40 -1.16 -5.50
C SER A 393 17.24 -0.19 -5.30
N VAL A 394 17.19 0.91 -6.06
CA VAL A 394 15.96 1.71 -6.16
C VAL A 394 15.19 1.21 -7.38
N ILE A 395 13.93 0.84 -7.18
CA ILE A 395 13.09 0.30 -8.26
C ILE A 395 12.16 1.41 -8.75
N ILE A 396 12.35 1.89 -9.98
CA ILE A 396 11.31 2.73 -10.59
C ILE A 396 10.23 1.80 -11.14
N VAL A 397 9.05 1.85 -10.53
CA VAL A 397 7.85 1.23 -11.11
C VAL A 397 7.38 2.14 -12.24
N GLY A 398 7.44 1.67 -13.48
CA GLY A 398 7.22 2.49 -14.66
C GLY A 398 5.77 2.98 -14.75
N THR A 399 5.53 4.23 -14.34
CA THR A 399 4.36 5.00 -14.77
C THR A 399 4.84 6.15 -15.63
N SER A 400 4.52 6.13 -16.93
CA SER A 400 4.89 7.21 -17.86
C SER A 400 4.26 8.53 -17.39
N TRP A 401 5.10 9.40 -16.81
CA TRP A 401 4.80 10.76 -16.44
C TRP A 401 4.89 11.63 -17.69
N GLN A 402 3.78 12.23 -18.10
CA GLN A 402 3.77 13.35 -19.03
C GLN A 402 2.78 14.34 -18.44
N SER A 403 3.30 15.44 -17.91
CA SER A 403 2.51 16.63 -17.65
C SER A 403 2.08 17.18 -19.00
N SER A 404 0.77 17.16 -19.28
CA SER A 404 0.21 17.98 -20.34
C SER A 404 0.46 19.44 -19.97
N GLY A 405 1.37 20.08 -20.70
CA GLY A 405 1.41 21.54 -20.80
C GLY A 405 0.22 22.07 -21.56
#